data_AF-A0A109B999-F1
#
_entry.id   AF-A0A109B999-F1
#
_cell.length_a   1.000
_cell.length_b   1.000
_cell.length_c   1.000
_cell.angle_alpha   90.00
_cell.angle_beta   90.00
_cell.angle_gamma   90.00
#
_symmetry.space_group_name_H-M   'P 1'
#
loop_
_entity.id
_entity.type
_entity.pdbx_description
1 polymer ?
#
loop_
_entity_poly.entity_id
_entity_poly.type
_entity_poly.pdbx_seq_one_letter_code
_entity_poly.pdbx_strand_id
1 'polypeptide(L)' 'MKAILSLMVLGSAVVFAAPAFADPAPPTTKEACDKAEGYDWDAAAGKCIAETPGG' A
#
# COMPACT_ATOMS: atom_id res chain seq x y z
N MET A 1 -22.40 -44.74 -2.52
CA MET A 1 -22.55 -43.43 -3.20
C MET A 1 -23.45 -42.53 -2.37
N LYS A 2 -22.92 -41.60 -1.54
CA LYS A 2 -23.61 -40.38 -1.05
C LYS A 2 -22.87 -39.62 0.06
N ALA A 3 -21.84 -40.18 0.71
CA ALA A 3 -21.26 -39.57 1.91
C ALA A 3 -19.83 -38.99 1.75
N ILE A 4 -19.33 -38.80 0.53
CA ILE A 4 -17.93 -38.36 0.29
C ILE A 4 -17.87 -36.95 -0.34
N LEU A 5 -19.00 -36.27 -0.55
CA LEU A 5 -19.07 -34.98 -1.24
C LEU A 5 -19.02 -33.75 -0.32
N SER A 6 -18.95 -33.90 1.00
CA SER A 6 -19.27 -32.81 1.92
C SER A 6 -18.10 -32.20 2.71
N LEU A 7 -16.85 -32.57 2.44
CA LEU A 7 -15.72 -32.19 3.32
C LEU A 7 -14.48 -31.58 2.62
N MET A 8 -14.56 -31.25 1.32
CA MET A 8 -13.48 -30.60 0.58
C MET A 8 -13.88 -29.18 0.11
N VAL A 9 -14.63 -28.44 0.94
CA VAL A 9 -14.74 -26.98 0.86
C VAL A 9 -14.23 -26.39 2.19
N LEU A 10 -13.17 -26.97 2.74
CA LEU A 10 -12.26 -26.22 3.60
C LEU A 10 -11.34 -25.46 2.63
N GLY A 11 -11.68 -24.23 2.32
CA GLY A 11 -11.31 -23.16 3.24
C GLY A 11 -9.82 -22.87 3.13
N SER A 12 -9.28 -22.86 1.92
CA SER A 12 -7.95 -22.29 1.62
C SER A 12 -8.14 -20.91 0.99
N ALA A 13 -8.88 -20.04 1.67
CA ALA A 13 -8.67 -18.62 1.51
C ALA A 13 -7.39 -18.29 2.27
N VAL A 14 -6.24 -18.56 1.65
CA VAL A 14 -5.04 -17.78 1.96
C VAL A 14 -5.37 -16.39 1.43
N VAL A 15 -6.11 -15.61 2.22
CA VAL A 15 -6.05 -14.15 2.12
C VAL A 15 -4.61 -13.86 2.44
N PHE A 16 -3.81 -13.76 1.38
CA PHE A 16 -2.66 -12.91 1.37
C PHE A 16 -3.15 -11.54 1.83
N ALA A 17 -3.15 -11.32 3.14
CA ALA A 17 -2.71 -10.05 3.67
C ALA A 17 -1.23 -9.95 3.31
N ALA A 18 -0.94 -9.82 2.01
CA ALA A 18 0.18 -8.99 1.62
C ALA A 18 -0.01 -7.72 2.46
N PRO A 19 1.02 -7.20 3.15
CA PRO A 19 0.94 -5.84 3.61
C PRO A 19 0.55 -5.07 2.36
N ALA A 20 -0.71 -4.62 2.30
CA ALA A 20 -1.13 -3.63 1.33
C ALA A 20 -0.01 -2.62 1.41
N PHE A 21 0.63 -2.37 0.26
CA PHE A 21 1.68 -1.40 0.11
C PHE A 21 1.22 -0.16 0.87
N ALA A 22 1.61 -0.09 2.13
CA ALA A 22 1.59 1.11 2.90
C ALA A 22 2.81 1.76 2.29
N ASP A 23 2.61 2.30 1.09
CA ASP A 23 3.41 3.40 0.60
C ASP A 23 3.54 4.27 1.84
N PRO A 24 4.75 4.34 2.42
CA PRO A 24 4.94 4.97 3.71
C PRO A 24 4.25 6.32 3.59
N ALA A 25 3.22 6.53 4.43
CA ALA A 25 2.32 7.66 4.25
C ALA A 25 3.19 8.91 4.06
N PRO A 26 2.93 9.71 3.01
CA PRO A 26 3.82 10.79 2.65
C PRO A 26 4.06 11.68 3.87
N PRO A 27 5.31 12.09 4.11
CA PRO A 27 5.64 12.89 5.28
C PRO A 27 4.76 14.15 5.32
N THR A 28 4.15 14.39 6.47
CA THR A 28 3.19 15.50 6.65
C THR A 28 3.86 16.84 6.92
N THR A 29 5.18 16.84 7.08
CA THR A 29 6.00 18.03 7.35
C THR A 29 6.96 18.29 6.22
N LYS A 30 7.12 19.58 5.85
CA LYS A 30 8.06 20.02 4.81
C LYS A 30 9.47 19.47 5.01
N GLU A 31 10.01 19.57 6.22
CA GLU A 31 11.39 19.17 6.51
C GLU A 31 11.64 17.67 6.36
N ALA A 32 10.59 16.85 6.51
CA ALA A 32 10.67 15.41 6.28
C ALA A 32 10.43 15.06 4.81
N CYS A 33 9.66 15.87 4.09
CA CYS A 33 9.47 15.74 2.64
C CYS A 33 10.74 16.04 1.86
N ASP A 34 11.41 17.17 2.16
CA ASP A 34 12.70 17.56 1.56
C ASP A 34 13.82 16.50 1.78
N LYS A 35 13.65 15.60 2.76
CA LYS A 35 14.60 14.51 3.06
C LYS A 35 14.14 13.16 2.54
N ALA A 36 12.88 13.04 2.10
CA ALA A 36 12.32 11.80 1.61
C ALA A 36 12.65 11.65 0.12
N GLU A 37 13.38 10.59 -0.22
CA GLU A 37 13.72 10.32 -1.62
C GLU A 37 12.46 9.92 -2.41
N GLY A 38 12.29 10.50 -3.60
CA GLY A 38 11.12 10.25 -4.45
C GLY A 38 9.87 10.99 -4.01
N TYR A 39 10.00 12.04 -3.20
CA TYR A 39 8.92 12.91 -2.79
C TYR A 39 9.33 14.39 -2.90
N ASP A 40 8.40 15.23 -3.36
CA ASP A 40 8.57 16.68 -3.49
C ASP A 40 7.55 17.44 -2.65
N TRP A 41 7.95 18.59 -2.09
CA TRP A 41 7.07 19.39 -1.26
C TRP A 41 6.19 20.33 -2.11
N ASP A 42 4.92 19.98 -2.23
CA ASP A 42 3.94 20.85 -2.88
C ASP A 42 3.51 21.97 -1.91
N ALA A 43 4.09 23.16 -2.11
CA ALA A 43 3.75 24.34 -1.30
C ALA A 43 2.34 24.89 -1.57
N ALA A 44 1.75 24.60 -2.73
CA ALA A 44 0.41 25.07 -3.08
C ALA A 44 -0.68 24.24 -2.37
N ALA A 45 -0.43 22.94 -2.21
CA ALA A 45 -1.29 22.00 -1.52
C ALA A 45 -0.90 21.78 -0.05
N GLY A 46 0.26 22.30 0.38
CA GLY A 46 0.75 22.17 1.74
C GLY A 46 1.02 20.73 2.15
N LYS A 47 1.44 19.88 1.22
CA LYS A 47 1.64 18.45 1.45
C LYS A 47 2.80 17.92 0.63
N CYS A 48 3.41 16.84 1.12
CA CYS A 48 4.39 16.10 0.37
C CYS A 48 3.72 15.21 -0.69
N ILE A 49 4.19 15.26 -1.92
CA ILE A 49 3.68 14.47 -3.04
C ILE A 49 4.78 13.54 -3.56
N ALA A 50 4.44 12.32 -3.98
CA ALA A 50 5.43 11.43 -4.58
C ALA A 50 5.86 11.99 -5.94
N GLU A 51 7.16 12.11 -6.16
CA GLU A 51 7.72 12.36 -7.49
C GLU A 51 7.41 11.11 -8.33
N THR A 52 6.50 11.23 -9.29
CA THR A 52 6.19 10.12 -10.18
C THR A 52 7.43 9.83 -11.04
N PRO A 53 8.05 8.63 -10.95
CA PRO A 53 9.16 8.28 -11.84
C PRO A 53 8.61 8.00 -13.23
N GLY A 54 8.53 9.04 -14.07
CA GLY A 54 7.98 8.92 -15.42
C GLY A 54 7.96 10.23 -16.17
N GLY A 55 9.15 10.71 -16.55
CA GLY A 55 9.36 11.65 -17.66
C GLY A 55 9.98 10.93 -18.84
#